data_AF-A0AAU9JBY6-F1
#
_entry.id   AF-A0AAU9JBY6-F1
#
_cell.length_a   1.000
_cell.length_b   1.000
_cell.length_c   1.000
_cell.angle_alpha   90.00
_cell.angle_beta   90.00
_cell.angle_gamma   90.00
#
_symmetry.space_group_name_H-M   'P 1'
#
loop_
_entity.id
_entity.type
_entity.pdbx_description
1 polymer ?
#
loop_
_entity_poly.entity_id
_entity_poly.type
_entity_poly.pdbx_seq_one_letter_code
_entity_poly.pdbx_strand_id
1 'polypeptide(L)'
;MSKNTPKTARAQKCILDDESLDLITESDHKNHQCICSLCSCGNHTCPARRLKLYPKATFTSQYKQDFKSPGPSSPPKRVTSAFKPTLYKMTEKTTNEIDYKPYDLSQTSKTPIKNDFSASLRFLGRSQYQADFPNWGPTQSPSDVSPKKPKIIKRKFDGTTIYNQSYICKSLTPDHKRKVQQSTSIPSMYKYDGQYESTTKREFKSKSNKYITPSPTHKNISITPTHFNPNQYISVAKQSFTGLALQLKDPRLIRKQKLNE
;
A
#
# COMPACT_ATOMS: atom_id res chain seq x y z
N MET A 1 69.59 -26.58 16.63
CA MET A 1 68.28 -27.25 16.80
C MET A 1 67.69 -26.84 18.14
N SER A 2 66.94 -25.74 18.19
CA SER A 2 66.33 -25.25 19.44
C SER A 2 65.00 -25.96 19.68
N LYS A 3 64.95 -26.78 20.74
CA LYS A 3 63.74 -27.40 21.25
C LYS A 3 62.98 -26.37 22.08
N ASN A 4 61.93 -25.79 21.52
CA ASN A 4 61.00 -24.96 22.28
C ASN A 4 60.16 -25.86 23.18
N THR A 5 60.35 -25.73 24.50
CA THR A 5 59.50 -26.37 25.51
C THR A 5 58.14 -25.66 25.60
N PRO A 6 57.05 -26.40 25.82
CA PRO A 6 55.70 -25.82 25.87
C PRO A 6 55.51 -25.05 27.19
N LYS A 7 55.32 -23.74 27.09
CA LYS A 7 54.83 -22.91 28.19
C LYS A 7 53.41 -23.35 28.52
N THR A 8 53.21 -23.85 29.74
CA THR A 8 51.92 -24.09 30.39
C THR A 8 51.24 -22.75 30.69
N ALA A 9 50.82 -22.04 29.64
CA ALA A 9 49.88 -20.94 29.78
C ALA A 9 48.47 -21.53 29.93
N ARG A 10 47.66 -20.91 30.81
CA ARG A 10 46.24 -21.20 31.07
C ARG A 10 45.55 -21.79 29.83
N ALA A 11 44.79 -22.87 30.03
CA ALA A 11 43.94 -23.50 29.02
C ALA A 11 42.89 -22.51 28.49
N GLN A 12 43.31 -21.53 27.70
CA GLN A 12 42.45 -20.70 26.89
C GLN A 12 41.92 -21.61 25.79
N LYS A 13 40.61 -21.80 25.76
CA LYS A 13 39.93 -22.59 24.74
C LYS A 13 40.36 -22.05 23.38
N CYS A 14 40.92 -22.92 22.51
CA CYS A 14 41.33 -22.49 21.19
C CYS A 14 40.10 -22.01 20.42
N ILE A 15 40.25 -20.92 19.68
CA ILE A 15 39.19 -20.38 18.82
C ILE A 15 38.72 -21.45 17.82
N LEU A 16 39.62 -22.30 17.35
CA LEU A 16 39.33 -23.37 16.38
C LEU A 16 38.51 -24.53 16.95
N ASP A 17 38.38 -24.65 18.27
CA ASP A 17 37.58 -25.70 18.93
C ASP A 17 36.14 -25.22 19.24
N ASP A 18 35.72 -24.09 18.67
CA ASP A 18 34.35 -23.60 18.79
C ASP A 18 33.46 -24.29 17.73
N GLU A 19 32.51 -25.13 18.19
CA GLU A 19 31.53 -25.84 17.35
C GLU A 19 30.60 -24.89 16.56
N SER A 20 30.57 -23.59 16.93
CA SER A 20 29.82 -22.58 16.18
C SER A 20 30.56 -22.02 14.96
N LEU A 21 31.80 -22.45 14.71
CA LEU A 21 32.55 -22.04 13.52
C LEU A 21 32.06 -22.77 12.26
N ASP A 22 31.92 -22.02 11.17
CA ASP A 22 31.71 -22.60 9.84
C ASP A 22 32.94 -23.37 9.35
N LEU A 23 32.74 -24.27 8.39
CA LEU A 23 33.78 -24.98 7.68
C LEU A 23 34.75 -23.98 7.03
N ILE A 24 36.03 -24.06 7.40
CA ILE A 24 37.08 -23.29 6.73
C ILE A 24 37.33 -23.92 5.36
N THR A 25 37.10 -23.15 4.29
CA THR A 25 37.28 -23.66 2.93
C THR A 25 38.77 -23.79 2.57
N GLU A 26 39.10 -24.73 1.66
CA GLU A 26 40.46 -24.83 1.11
C GLU A 26 40.96 -23.53 0.47
N SER A 27 40.05 -22.75 -0.12
CA SER A 27 40.38 -21.46 -0.73
C SER A 27 40.89 -20.46 0.30
N ASP A 28 40.29 -20.43 1.50
CA ASP A 28 40.74 -19.58 2.60
C ASP A 28 42.12 -20.02 3.11
N HIS A 29 42.42 -21.32 3.08
CA HIS A 29 43.76 -21.81 3.33
C HIS A 29 44.76 -21.36 2.24
N LYS A 30 44.42 -21.54 0.96
CA LYS A 30 45.28 -21.16 -0.19
C LYS A 30 45.59 -19.66 -0.24
N ASN A 31 44.63 -18.82 0.16
CA ASN A 31 44.78 -17.36 0.16
C ASN A 31 45.37 -16.80 1.47
N HIS A 32 45.81 -17.66 2.39
CA HIS A 32 46.25 -17.27 3.75
C HIS A 32 45.18 -16.47 4.52
N GLN A 33 43.90 -16.65 4.19
CA GLN A 33 42.73 -16.03 4.82
C GLN A 33 42.11 -16.89 5.94
N CYS A 34 42.60 -18.12 6.14
CA CYS A 34 42.17 -18.99 7.25
C CYS A 34 42.44 -18.41 8.65
N ILE A 35 41.57 -18.75 9.60
CA ILE A 35 41.70 -18.41 11.04
C ILE A 35 42.79 -19.21 11.75
N CYS A 36 43.36 -20.25 11.12
CA CYS A 36 44.42 -21.06 11.70
C CYS A 36 45.69 -20.27 12.03
N SER A 37 45.90 -19.12 11.37
CA SER A 37 46.99 -18.18 11.70
C SER A 37 46.86 -17.54 13.08
N LEU A 38 45.66 -17.54 13.66
CA LEU A 38 45.35 -16.95 14.96
C LEU A 38 45.38 -17.98 16.11
N CYS A 39 45.51 -19.29 15.85
CA CYS A 39 45.72 -20.26 16.93
C CYS A 39 47.15 -20.10 17.49
N SER A 40 47.21 -19.86 18.79
CA SER A 40 48.42 -19.94 19.63
C SER A 40 48.56 -21.30 20.33
N CYS A 41 47.56 -22.16 20.15
CA CYS A 41 47.35 -23.43 20.83
C CYS A 41 48.34 -24.55 20.45
N GLY A 42 48.99 -24.46 19.29
CA GLY A 42 49.97 -25.45 18.80
C GLY A 42 49.39 -26.80 18.35
N ASN A 43 48.15 -27.14 18.73
CA ASN A 43 47.51 -28.40 18.37
C ASN A 43 46.98 -28.43 16.93
N HIS A 44 46.56 -27.29 16.37
CA HIS A 44 46.03 -27.22 15.01
C HIS A 44 47.13 -26.89 14.00
N THR A 45 47.37 -27.79 13.05
CA THR A 45 48.33 -27.56 11.97
C THR A 45 47.62 -27.07 10.71
N CYS A 46 47.93 -25.85 10.26
CA CYS A 46 47.33 -25.30 9.04
C CYS A 46 47.86 -26.00 7.76
N PRO A 47 47.00 -26.58 6.91
CA PRO A 47 47.44 -27.26 5.68
C PRO A 47 48.12 -26.30 4.68
N ALA A 48 47.73 -25.02 4.66
CA ALA A 48 48.35 -24.00 3.81
C ALA A 48 49.87 -23.85 4.02
N ARG A 49 50.36 -24.12 5.24
CA ARG A 49 51.78 -23.91 5.59
C ARG A 49 52.69 -25.00 4.99
N ARG A 50 52.12 -26.14 4.57
CA ARG A 50 52.86 -27.29 3.99
C ARG A 50 52.85 -27.31 2.46
N LEU A 51 52.01 -26.51 1.82
CA LEU A 51 51.99 -26.43 0.36
C LEU A 51 53.14 -25.53 -0.09
N LYS A 52 54.28 -26.16 -0.41
CA LYS A 52 55.31 -25.51 -1.24
C LYS A 52 54.60 -24.98 -2.48
N LEU A 53 54.57 -23.66 -2.62
CA LEU A 53 54.06 -22.98 -3.81
C LEU A 53 54.66 -23.67 -5.03
N TYR A 54 53.82 -24.42 -5.75
CA TYR A 54 54.18 -24.90 -7.08
C TYR A 54 54.69 -23.68 -7.86
N PRO A 55 55.87 -23.73 -8.49
CA PRO A 55 56.34 -22.61 -9.28
C PRO A 55 55.31 -22.38 -10.39
N LYS A 56 54.47 -21.36 -10.25
CA LYS A 56 53.45 -20.97 -11.24
C LYS A 56 54.07 -20.63 -12.61
N ALA A 57 55.40 -20.59 -12.69
CA ALA A 57 56.18 -20.24 -13.86
C ALA A 57 56.49 -21.42 -14.81
N THR A 58 56.32 -22.69 -14.42
CA THR A 58 56.84 -23.81 -15.24
C THR A 58 55.82 -24.51 -16.14
N PHE A 59 54.52 -24.18 -16.07
CA PHE A 59 53.49 -24.84 -16.88
C PHE A 59 52.61 -23.83 -17.61
N THR A 60 53.17 -23.15 -18.60
CA THR A 60 52.37 -22.58 -19.70
C THR A 60 52.27 -23.63 -20.80
N SER A 61 51.09 -24.23 -20.98
CA SER A 61 50.85 -25.08 -22.15
C SER A 61 50.99 -24.25 -23.44
N GLN A 62 51.39 -24.86 -24.55
CA GLN A 62 51.38 -24.22 -25.88
C GLN A 62 50.02 -23.57 -26.16
N TYR A 63 48.93 -24.25 -25.79
CA TYR A 63 47.58 -23.69 -25.86
C TYR A 63 47.42 -22.32 -25.16
N LYS A 64 47.99 -22.12 -23.96
CA LYS A 64 47.96 -20.82 -23.28
C LYS A 64 48.83 -19.76 -23.95
N GLN A 65 49.87 -20.17 -24.68
CA GLN A 65 50.73 -19.25 -25.44
C GLN A 65 50.03 -18.81 -26.73
N ASP A 66 49.37 -19.74 -27.42
CA ASP A 66 48.73 -19.53 -28.72
C ASP A 66 47.35 -18.86 -28.61
N PHE A 67 46.58 -19.17 -27.56
CA PHE A 67 45.22 -18.66 -27.36
C PHE A 67 45.14 -17.62 -26.25
N LYS A 68 45.92 -16.55 -26.36
CA LYS A 68 45.70 -15.35 -25.54
C LYS A 68 44.41 -14.69 -26.01
N SER A 69 43.43 -14.56 -25.10
CA SER A 69 42.19 -13.83 -25.40
C SER A 69 42.57 -12.45 -25.95
N PRO A 70 42.19 -12.11 -27.19
CA PRO A 70 42.42 -10.77 -27.70
C PRO A 70 41.74 -9.81 -26.71
N GLY A 71 42.50 -8.82 -26.22
CA GLY A 71 41.98 -7.83 -25.28
C GLY A 71 40.67 -7.23 -25.81
N PRO A 72 39.82 -6.66 -24.94
CA PRO A 72 38.50 -6.19 -25.34
C PRO A 72 38.66 -5.20 -26.50
N SER A 73 38.35 -5.65 -27.71
CA SER A 73 38.27 -4.79 -28.88
C SER A 73 37.30 -3.69 -28.52
N SER A 74 37.73 -2.43 -28.63
CA SER A 74 36.86 -1.31 -28.31
C SER A 74 35.55 -1.52 -29.06
N PRO A 75 34.38 -1.50 -28.37
CA PRO A 75 33.12 -1.78 -29.03
C PRO A 75 33.02 -0.86 -30.24
N PRO A 76 32.65 -1.39 -31.43
CA PRO A 76 32.56 -0.56 -32.62
C PRO A 76 31.66 0.62 -32.28
N LYS A 77 32.22 1.84 -32.36
CA LYS A 77 31.46 3.07 -32.12
C LYS A 77 30.29 3.03 -33.09
N ARG A 78 29.07 2.83 -32.56
CA ARG A 78 27.86 2.95 -33.36
C ARG A 78 27.81 4.39 -33.83
N VAL A 79 28.16 4.61 -35.09
CA VAL A 79 27.84 5.86 -35.78
C VAL A 79 26.33 5.86 -35.88
N THR A 80 25.67 6.48 -34.91
CA THR A 80 24.24 6.75 -35.00
C THR A 80 24.09 7.70 -36.17
N SER A 81 23.69 7.18 -37.33
CA SER A 81 23.24 8.03 -38.42
C SER A 81 22.10 8.88 -37.86
N ALA A 82 22.26 10.20 -37.92
CA ALA A 82 21.24 11.12 -37.47
C ALA A 82 19.93 10.74 -38.18
N PHE A 83 18.87 10.56 -37.38
CA PHE A 83 17.56 10.18 -37.88
C PHE A 83 17.14 11.13 -39.00
N LYS A 84 17.02 10.60 -40.22
CA LYS A 84 16.48 11.36 -41.36
C LYS A 84 14.97 11.19 -41.33
N PRO A 85 14.18 12.22 -40.99
CA PRO A 85 12.74 12.11 -41.07
C PRO A 85 12.32 11.82 -42.51
N THR A 86 11.37 10.90 -42.68
CA THR A 86 10.83 10.54 -43.98
C THR A 86 10.11 11.74 -44.60
N LEU A 87 10.53 12.14 -45.81
CA LEU A 87 9.91 13.24 -46.56
C LEU A 87 8.54 12.89 -47.14
N TYR A 88 8.17 11.61 -47.09
CA TYR A 88 6.91 11.12 -47.65
C TYR A 88 5.76 11.42 -46.69
N LYS A 89 4.83 12.25 -47.14
CA LYS A 89 3.54 12.45 -46.48
C LYS A 89 2.57 11.38 -46.97
N MET A 90 1.85 10.74 -46.06
CA MET A 90 0.79 9.80 -46.41
C MET A 90 -0.36 10.59 -47.04
N THR A 91 -0.54 10.46 -48.36
CA THR A 91 -1.62 11.12 -49.13
C THR A 91 -2.83 10.21 -49.35
N GLU A 92 -2.87 9.05 -48.70
CA GLU A 92 -3.95 8.09 -48.85
C GLU A 92 -5.19 8.59 -48.11
N LYS A 93 -6.28 8.75 -48.87
CA LYS A 93 -7.58 9.09 -48.32
C LYS A 93 -8.29 7.81 -47.91
N THR A 94 -8.99 7.87 -46.78
CA THR A 94 -9.78 6.73 -46.31
C THR A 94 -11.00 6.51 -47.22
N THR A 95 -11.46 5.27 -47.34
CA THR A 95 -12.69 4.93 -48.08
C THR A 95 -13.89 5.74 -47.59
N ASN A 96 -13.95 6.03 -46.30
CA ASN A 96 -15.00 6.88 -45.73
C ASN A 96 -15.01 8.30 -46.35
N GLU A 97 -13.85 8.95 -46.50
CA GLU A 97 -13.77 10.28 -47.11
C GLU A 97 -14.14 10.28 -48.61
N ILE A 98 -13.92 9.15 -49.28
CA ILE A 98 -14.25 8.98 -50.70
C ILE A 98 -15.74 8.71 -50.88
N ASP A 99 -16.31 7.82 -50.07
CA ASP A 99 -17.64 7.26 -50.25
C ASP A 99 -18.76 8.12 -49.63
N TYR A 100 -18.46 8.84 -48.54
CA TYR A 100 -19.46 9.62 -47.80
C TYR A 100 -19.26 11.12 -48.02
N LYS A 101 -19.57 11.59 -49.23
CA LYS A 101 -19.65 13.03 -49.53
C LYS A 101 -21.04 13.56 -49.18
N PRO A 102 -21.16 14.80 -48.68
CA PRO A 102 -22.45 15.40 -48.46
C PRO A 102 -23.18 15.52 -49.82
N TYR A 103 -24.34 14.87 -49.92
CA TYR A 103 -25.21 14.99 -51.08
C TYR A 103 -26.16 16.16 -50.87
N ASP A 104 -26.27 17.03 -51.88
CA ASP A 104 -27.25 18.11 -51.86
C ASP A 104 -28.65 17.53 -51.97
N LEU A 105 -29.35 17.53 -50.84
CA LEU A 105 -30.75 17.14 -50.77
C LEU A 105 -31.59 18.28 -51.33
N SER A 106 -31.83 18.24 -52.65
CA SER A 106 -32.82 19.12 -53.26
C SER A 106 -34.19 18.88 -52.61
N GLN A 107 -34.80 19.94 -52.08
CA GLN A 107 -36.06 19.86 -51.36
C GLN A 107 -37.18 19.47 -52.33
N THR A 108 -37.74 18.27 -52.16
CA THR A 108 -38.93 17.85 -52.90
C THR A 108 -40.15 18.57 -52.35
N SER A 109 -40.93 19.21 -53.23
CA SER A 109 -42.14 19.95 -52.87
C SER A 109 -43.17 19.00 -52.27
N LYS A 110 -43.55 19.23 -51.01
CA LYS A 110 -44.50 18.38 -50.28
C LYS A 110 -45.92 18.59 -50.78
N THR A 111 -46.54 17.56 -51.34
CA THR A 111 -47.99 17.52 -51.58
C THR A 111 -48.74 17.29 -50.27
N PRO A 112 -49.84 18.01 -49.97
CA PRO A 112 -50.56 17.89 -48.71
C PRO A 112 -51.34 16.56 -48.65
N ILE A 113 -51.13 15.83 -47.56
CA ILE A 113 -51.79 14.56 -47.25
C ILE A 113 -53.15 14.88 -46.62
N LYS A 114 -54.24 14.39 -47.22
CA LYS A 114 -55.58 14.43 -46.61
C LYS A 114 -55.76 13.19 -45.73
N ASN A 115 -56.00 13.41 -44.43
CA ASN A 115 -56.19 12.35 -43.45
C ASN A 115 -57.68 12.15 -43.16
N ASP A 116 -58.33 11.25 -43.89
CA ASP A 116 -59.67 10.78 -43.56
C ASP A 116 -59.56 9.49 -42.74
N PHE A 117 -59.44 9.60 -41.41
CA PHE A 117 -59.50 8.44 -40.51
C PHE A 117 -60.61 8.60 -39.48
N SER A 118 -61.74 7.91 -39.72
CA SER A 118 -62.79 7.67 -38.74
C SER A 118 -62.39 6.51 -37.82
N ALA A 119 -61.87 6.81 -36.64
CA ALA A 119 -61.47 5.80 -35.66
C ALA A 119 -62.59 5.52 -34.64
N SER A 120 -63.41 4.48 -34.89
CA SER A 120 -64.41 3.99 -33.93
C SER A 120 -64.31 2.48 -33.68
N LEU A 121 -63.10 1.96 -33.53
CA LEU A 121 -62.90 0.63 -32.94
C LEU A 121 -61.73 0.73 -31.96
N ARG A 122 -62.04 0.55 -30.68
CA ARG A 122 -61.02 0.48 -29.61
C ARG A 122 -60.71 -0.99 -29.35
N PHE A 123 -59.43 -1.31 -29.36
CA PHE A 123 -58.95 -2.64 -29.02
C PHE A 123 -59.13 -2.90 -27.52
N LEU A 124 -59.84 -3.99 -27.17
CA LEU A 124 -60.16 -4.38 -25.79
C LEU A 124 -59.33 -5.55 -25.27
N GLY A 125 -58.30 -5.99 -26.01
CA GLY A 125 -57.43 -7.06 -25.55
C GLY A 125 -56.63 -6.64 -24.32
N ARG A 126 -56.64 -7.47 -23.27
CA ARG A 126 -55.75 -7.36 -22.11
C ARG A 126 -54.78 -8.53 -22.13
N SER A 127 -53.55 -8.29 -21.70
CA SER A 127 -52.56 -9.35 -21.56
C SER A 127 -52.90 -10.23 -20.36
N GLN A 128 -52.49 -11.49 -20.41
CA GLN A 128 -52.69 -12.43 -19.31
C GLN A 128 -52.01 -11.95 -18.02
N TYR A 129 -50.86 -11.28 -18.15
CA TYR A 129 -50.19 -10.61 -17.03
C TYR A 129 -51.06 -9.54 -16.35
N GLN A 130 -51.80 -8.74 -17.11
CA GLN A 130 -52.70 -7.73 -16.55
C GLN A 130 -53.92 -8.36 -15.85
N ALA A 131 -54.32 -9.56 -16.26
CA ALA A 131 -55.39 -10.32 -15.61
C ALA A 131 -54.91 -10.97 -14.30
N ASP A 132 -53.69 -11.52 -14.30
CA ASP A 132 -53.19 -12.37 -13.22
C ASP A 132 -52.55 -11.58 -12.06
N PHE A 133 -52.10 -10.34 -12.31
CA PHE A 133 -51.45 -9.49 -11.30
C PHE A 133 -52.22 -8.20 -11.06
N PRO A 134 -53.45 -8.26 -10.51
CA PRO A 134 -54.14 -7.06 -10.07
C PRO A 134 -53.36 -6.41 -8.92
N ASN A 135 -53.55 -5.11 -8.74
CA ASN A 135 -52.97 -4.42 -7.59
C ASN A 135 -53.65 -4.94 -6.30
N TRP A 136 -52.93 -5.74 -5.54
CA TRP A 136 -53.40 -6.34 -4.27
C TRP A 136 -53.53 -5.36 -3.10
N GLY A 137 -53.27 -4.07 -3.34
CA GLY A 137 -53.35 -3.02 -2.33
C GLY A 137 -52.10 -2.93 -1.45
N PRO A 138 -52.05 -1.97 -0.52
CA PRO A 138 -50.92 -1.81 0.38
C PRO A 138 -50.84 -2.99 1.33
N THR A 139 -49.81 -3.84 1.17
CA THR A 139 -49.48 -4.89 2.13
C THR A 139 -49.26 -4.24 3.48
N GLN A 140 -49.99 -4.67 4.51
CA GLN A 140 -49.75 -4.21 5.88
C GLN A 140 -48.33 -4.62 6.24
N SER A 141 -47.42 -3.64 6.30
CA SER A 141 -46.05 -3.89 6.70
C SER A 141 -46.08 -4.45 8.12
N PRO A 142 -45.40 -5.58 8.40
CA PRO A 142 -45.28 -6.07 9.76
C PRO A 142 -44.70 -4.93 10.60
N SER A 143 -45.46 -4.47 11.58
CA SER A 143 -45.00 -3.39 12.46
C SER A 143 -43.79 -3.91 13.22
N ASP A 144 -42.61 -3.35 12.95
CA ASP A 144 -41.39 -3.68 13.69
C ASP A 144 -41.61 -3.34 15.17
N VAL A 145 -41.94 -4.35 15.98
CA VAL A 145 -42.05 -4.19 17.42
C VAL A 145 -40.63 -4.01 17.95
N SER A 146 -40.21 -2.75 18.10
CA SER A 146 -38.90 -2.42 18.63
C SER A 146 -38.72 -3.02 20.04
N PRO A 147 -37.59 -3.68 20.31
CA PRO A 147 -37.35 -4.29 21.62
C PRO A 147 -37.36 -3.20 22.71
N LYS A 148 -38.19 -3.39 23.74
CA LYS A 148 -38.26 -2.47 24.88
C LYS A 148 -36.92 -2.46 25.60
N LYS A 149 -36.31 -1.27 25.73
CA LYS A 149 -35.00 -1.11 26.39
C LYS A 149 -35.05 -1.61 27.84
N PRO A 150 -34.11 -2.46 28.30
CA PRO A 150 -34.08 -2.92 29.68
C PRO A 150 -33.77 -1.75 30.63
N LYS A 151 -34.48 -1.68 31.76
CA LYS A 151 -34.22 -0.68 32.81
C LYS A 151 -32.94 -1.04 33.55
N ILE A 152 -31.87 -0.28 33.33
CA ILE A 152 -30.60 -0.45 34.03
C ILE A 152 -30.73 0.18 35.43
N ILE A 153 -30.73 -0.64 36.48
CA ILE A 153 -30.69 -0.17 37.87
C ILE A 153 -29.24 0.22 38.19
N LYS A 154 -28.96 1.51 38.23
CA LYS A 154 -27.64 2.05 38.62
C LYS A 154 -27.52 2.06 40.14
N ARG A 155 -27.11 0.95 40.75
CA ARG A 155 -26.73 0.92 42.17
C ARG A 155 -25.31 1.47 42.29
N LYS A 156 -25.13 2.58 43.01
CA LYS A 156 -23.80 3.13 43.30
C LYS A 156 -23.13 2.27 44.37
N PHE A 157 -21.83 2.04 44.23
CA PHE A 157 -21.03 1.33 45.21
C PHE A 157 -20.60 2.32 46.28
N ASP A 158 -21.16 2.20 47.48
CA ASP A 158 -20.89 3.10 48.60
C ASP A 158 -19.63 2.66 49.35
N GLY A 159 -18.53 2.47 48.62
CA GLY A 159 -17.26 1.92 49.09
C GLY A 159 -16.55 2.77 50.13
N THR A 160 -17.14 2.94 51.31
CA THR A 160 -16.52 3.58 52.46
C THR A 160 -15.58 2.57 53.10
N THR A 161 -14.29 2.77 52.91
CA THR A 161 -13.27 2.02 53.63
C THR A 161 -13.22 2.50 55.08
N ILE A 162 -12.88 1.59 56.00
CA ILE A 162 -12.76 1.90 57.44
C ILE A 162 -11.76 3.05 57.67
N TYR A 163 -10.70 3.10 56.85
CA TYR A 163 -9.73 4.19 56.88
C TYR A 163 -10.35 5.57 56.64
N ASN A 164 -11.26 5.68 55.66
CA ASN A 164 -11.96 6.92 55.33
C ASN A 164 -12.89 7.39 56.47
N GLN A 165 -13.37 6.46 57.31
CA GLN A 165 -14.19 6.78 58.47
C GLN A 165 -13.35 7.27 59.65
N SER A 166 -12.14 6.74 59.84
CA SER A 166 -11.31 7.01 61.03
C SER A 166 -10.47 8.29 60.95
N TYR A 167 -10.18 8.79 59.75
CA TYR A 167 -9.23 9.91 59.56
C TYR A 167 -9.87 11.06 58.76
N ILE A 168 -10.77 11.80 59.41
CA ILE A 168 -11.39 12.99 58.81
C ILE A 168 -10.58 14.23 59.18
N CYS A 169 -10.10 14.97 58.17
CA CYS A 169 -9.43 16.27 58.38
C CYS A 169 -10.42 17.29 58.97
N LYS A 170 -10.10 17.84 60.14
CA LYS A 170 -10.84 18.98 60.70
C LYS A 170 -10.39 20.25 59.97
N SER A 171 -11.31 20.94 59.30
CA SER A 171 -11.02 22.18 58.59
C SER A 171 -10.80 23.33 59.58
N LEU A 172 -9.73 24.09 59.34
CA LEU A 172 -9.51 25.41 59.93
C LEU A 172 -10.17 26.43 58.99
N THR A 173 -11.02 27.32 59.52
CA THR A 173 -11.66 28.40 58.75
C THR A 173 -10.70 29.57 58.55
N PRO A 174 -10.61 30.17 57.33
CA PRO A 174 -11.01 31.58 57.24
C PRO A 174 -11.55 32.08 55.86
N ASP A 175 -12.58 32.93 55.99
CA ASP A 175 -12.89 34.27 55.45
C ASP A 175 -12.86 34.73 53.94
N HIS A 176 -13.69 35.75 53.73
CA HIS A 176 -14.43 36.40 52.62
C HIS A 176 -13.85 36.77 51.22
N LYS A 177 -14.65 36.39 50.18
CA LYS A 177 -15.18 37.01 48.91
C LYS A 177 -14.61 38.29 48.23
N ARG A 178 -14.67 38.32 46.86
CA ARG A 178 -15.34 39.37 46.01
C ARG A 178 -15.38 39.07 44.47
N LYS A 179 -16.34 39.65 43.73
CA LYS A 179 -16.53 39.62 42.24
C LYS A 179 -16.97 41.00 41.70
N VAL A 180 -16.76 41.31 40.41
CA VAL A 180 -17.23 42.52 39.67
C VAL A 180 -17.64 42.18 38.21
N GLN A 181 -18.58 42.95 37.61
CA GLN A 181 -19.14 42.84 36.24
C GLN A 181 -18.99 44.16 35.42
N GLN A 182 -19.14 44.09 34.08
CA GLN A 182 -19.05 45.19 33.08
C GLN A 182 -20.35 45.38 32.26
N SER A 183 -20.50 46.51 31.55
CA SER A 183 -21.65 46.86 30.66
C SER A 183 -21.27 47.50 29.32
N THR A 184 -22.18 47.42 28.32
CA THR A 184 -22.08 47.76 26.88
C THR A 184 -23.07 48.85 26.43
N SER A 185 -22.93 49.41 25.21
CA SER A 185 -23.93 50.29 24.55
C SER A 185 -24.04 50.07 23.01
N ILE A 186 -25.15 50.53 22.40
CA ILE A 186 -25.67 50.19 21.04
C ILE A 186 -26.03 51.47 20.24
N PRO A 187 -25.95 51.51 18.89
CA PRO A 187 -26.38 52.66 18.04
C PRO A 187 -27.67 52.44 17.20
N SER A 188 -28.32 53.55 16.81
CA SER A 188 -29.59 53.70 16.03
C SER A 188 -29.30 54.17 14.59
N MET A 189 -29.73 53.54 13.47
CA MET A 189 -31.05 53.39 12.80
C MET A 189 -31.66 54.64 12.16
N TYR A 190 -31.72 54.70 10.82
CA TYR A 190 -32.90 55.00 9.99
C TYR A 190 -32.74 54.41 8.58
N LYS A 191 -33.82 53.84 8.01
CA LYS A 191 -33.89 53.05 6.76
C LYS A 191 -34.85 53.70 5.75
N TYR A 192 -34.55 53.56 4.46
CA TYR A 192 -35.37 53.99 3.31
C TYR A 192 -36.08 52.76 2.72
N ASP A 193 -37.41 52.76 2.71
CA ASP A 193 -38.26 51.65 2.21
C ASP A 193 -38.78 51.97 0.79
N GLY A 194 -38.05 51.55 -0.25
CA GLY A 194 -38.48 51.65 -1.65
C GLY A 194 -39.15 50.37 -2.12
N GLN A 195 -40.49 50.39 -2.31
CA GLN A 195 -41.28 49.24 -2.79
C GLN A 195 -41.88 49.42 -4.20
N TYR A 196 -41.10 49.89 -5.18
CA TYR A 196 -41.51 49.83 -6.59
C TYR A 196 -40.57 48.90 -7.35
N GLU A 197 -40.97 47.62 -7.50
CA GLU A 197 -40.30 46.68 -8.39
C GLU A 197 -40.93 46.77 -9.80
N SER A 198 -40.10 46.88 -10.83
CA SER A 198 -40.57 46.83 -12.22
C SER A 198 -41.18 45.47 -12.54
N THR A 199 -42.17 45.43 -13.44
CA THR A 199 -42.85 44.19 -13.89
C THR A 199 -41.86 43.13 -14.37
N THR A 200 -40.77 43.55 -15.01
CA THR A 200 -39.64 42.69 -15.40
C THR A 200 -38.92 42.02 -14.23
N LYS A 201 -38.67 42.71 -13.11
CA LYS A 201 -38.06 42.12 -11.89
C LYS A 201 -39.01 41.14 -11.20
N ARG A 202 -40.32 41.37 -11.34
CA ARG A 202 -41.37 40.52 -10.77
C ARG A 202 -41.52 39.21 -11.57
N GLU A 203 -41.46 39.28 -12.89
CA GLU A 203 -41.76 38.16 -13.79
C GLU A 203 -40.54 37.29 -14.13
N PHE A 204 -39.34 37.87 -14.23
CA PHE A 204 -38.11 37.16 -14.59
C PHE A 204 -37.22 36.84 -13.39
N LYS A 205 -37.81 36.30 -12.32
CA LYS A 205 -37.01 35.77 -11.19
C LYS A 205 -36.28 34.52 -11.66
N SER A 206 -34.99 34.41 -11.35
CA SER A 206 -34.19 33.23 -11.65
C SER A 206 -34.82 32.00 -10.97
N LYS A 207 -35.52 31.16 -11.74
CA LYS A 207 -36.03 29.89 -11.24
C LYS A 207 -34.85 28.95 -11.06
N SER A 208 -34.48 28.67 -9.81
CA SER A 208 -33.48 27.65 -9.53
C SER A 208 -34.05 26.29 -9.91
N ASN A 209 -33.37 25.54 -10.78
CA ASN A 209 -33.68 24.15 -11.11
C ASN A 209 -33.41 23.22 -9.90
N LYS A 210 -34.15 23.41 -8.80
CA LYS A 210 -34.02 22.61 -7.57
C LYS A 210 -34.68 21.23 -7.67
N TYR A 211 -35.38 20.93 -8.76
CA TYR A 211 -36.11 19.67 -8.93
C TYR A 211 -35.57 18.77 -10.04
N ILE A 212 -34.44 19.12 -10.67
CA ILE A 212 -33.74 18.18 -11.53
C ILE A 212 -32.85 17.35 -10.61
N THR A 213 -33.36 16.25 -10.08
CA THR A 213 -32.54 15.26 -9.37
C THR A 213 -31.53 14.70 -10.38
N PRO A 214 -30.21 14.90 -10.18
CA PRO A 214 -29.23 14.27 -11.04
C PRO A 214 -29.38 12.75 -10.94
N SER A 215 -29.34 12.07 -12.09
CA SER A 215 -29.32 10.61 -12.14
C SER A 215 -28.23 10.08 -11.20
N PRO A 216 -28.52 9.06 -10.35
CA PRO A 216 -27.55 8.55 -9.39
C PRO A 216 -26.35 7.98 -10.14
N THR A 217 -25.26 8.75 -10.22
CA THR A 217 -23.97 8.25 -10.65
C THR A 217 -23.58 7.13 -9.70
N HIS A 218 -23.47 5.90 -10.21
CA HIS A 218 -22.97 4.76 -9.46
C HIS A 218 -21.62 5.12 -8.86
N LYS A 219 -21.60 5.40 -7.55
CA LYS A 219 -20.36 5.57 -6.80
C LYS A 219 -19.63 4.24 -6.90
N ASN A 220 -18.42 4.24 -7.45
CA ASN A 220 -17.53 3.09 -7.37
C ASN A 220 -17.44 2.68 -5.90
N ILE A 221 -18.04 1.53 -5.59
CA ILE A 221 -18.03 0.97 -4.24
C ILE A 221 -16.58 0.58 -3.98
N SER A 222 -15.85 1.43 -3.26
CA SER A 222 -14.53 1.09 -2.77
C SER A 222 -14.71 -0.01 -1.73
N ILE A 223 -14.48 -1.24 -2.14
CA ILE A 223 -14.49 -2.40 -1.25
C ILE A 223 -13.37 -2.17 -0.24
N THR A 224 -13.73 -1.84 1.00
CA THR A 224 -12.78 -1.79 2.11
C THR A 224 -12.30 -3.22 2.36
N PRO A 225 -11.01 -3.53 2.17
CA PRO A 225 -10.50 -4.87 2.42
C PRO A 225 -10.76 -5.21 3.89
N THR A 226 -11.45 -6.31 4.13
CA THR A 226 -11.69 -6.81 5.48
C THR A 226 -10.35 -7.14 6.14
N HIS A 227 -10.21 -6.79 7.41
CA HIS A 227 -8.99 -7.03 8.18
C HIS A 227 -8.72 -8.53 8.27
N PHE A 228 -7.78 -9.02 7.45
CA PHE A 228 -7.40 -10.42 7.44
C PHE A 228 -6.35 -10.70 8.51
N ASN A 229 -6.58 -11.71 9.35
CA ASN A 229 -5.58 -12.17 10.31
C ASN A 229 -4.53 -13.01 9.55
N PRO A 230 -3.28 -12.52 9.39
CA PRO A 230 -2.25 -13.20 8.60
C PRO A 230 -1.91 -14.60 9.12
N ASN A 231 -2.30 -14.92 10.36
CA ASN A 231 -2.03 -16.19 10.99
C ASN A 231 -3.15 -17.22 10.83
N GLN A 232 -4.28 -16.87 10.19
CA GLN A 232 -5.46 -17.74 10.11
C GLN A 232 -5.24 -19.01 9.25
N TYR A 233 -4.26 -19.00 8.33
CA TYR A 233 -3.93 -20.15 7.48
C TYR A 233 -2.52 -20.69 7.70
N ILE A 234 -1.88 -20.40 8.85
CA ILE A 234 -0.57 -20.98 9.15
C ILE A 234 -0.76 -22.42 9.61
N SER A 235 -0.17 -23.38 8.88
CA SER A 235 -0.20 -24.78 9.27
C SER A 235 0.58 -25.03 10.56
N VAL A 236 0.18 -26.05 11.32
CA VAL A 236 0.90 -26.50 12.53
C VAL A 236 2.37 -26.77 12.22
N ALA A 237 2.67 -27.34 11.05
CA ALA A 237 4.03 -27.55 10.57
C ALA A 237 4.81 -26.23 10.41
N LYS A 238 4.21 -25.18 9.86
CA LYS A 238 4.90 -23.88 9.71
C LYS A 238 5.12 -23.19 11.06
N GLN A 239 4.30 -23.47 12.07
CA GLN A 239 4.52 -23.00 13.44
C GLN A 239 5.61 -23.78 14.17
N SER A 240 5.68 -25.11 14.00
CA SER A 240 6.64 -25.97 14.69
C SER A 240 8.03 -25.97 14.02
N PHE A 241 8.09 -25.83 12.69
CA PHE A 241 9.34 -25.70 11.95
C PHE A 241 9.67 -24.22 11.69
N THR A 242 9.84 -23.46 12.78
CA THR A 242 10.61 -22.22 12.66
C THR A 242 12.07 -22.63 12.49
N GLY A 243 12.68 -22.22 11.38
CA GLY A 243 14.06 -22.59 11.08
C GLY A 243 14.94 -22.21 12.27
N LEU A 244 15.47 -23.21 12.97
CA LEU A 244 16.58 -23.02 13.90
C LEU A 244 17.71 -22.46 13.05
N ALA A 245 17.86 -21.15 13.05
CA ALA A 245 18.99 -20.50 12.44
C ALA A 245 20.21 -20.99 13.22
N LEU A 246 20.92 -21.98 12.66
CA LEU A 246 22.26 -22.33 13.11
C LEU A 246 23.05 -21.02 13.05
N GLN A 247 23.35 -20.47 14.23
CA GLN A 247 24.14 -19.25 14.39
C GLN A 247 25.60 -19.61 14.09
N LEU A 248 25.86 -19.92 12.81
CA LEU A 248 27.17 -20.28 12.31
C LEU A 248 27.97 -19.00 12.16
N LYS A 249 29.07 -18.88 12.90
CA LYS A 249 29.92 -17.70 12.84
C LYS A 249 30.84 -17.82 11.63
N ASP A 250 30.78 -16.82 10.75
CA ASP A 250 31.70 -16.73 9.61
C ASP A 250 33.14 -16.54 10.12
N PRO A 251 34.07 -17.48 9.82
CA PRO A 251 35.46 -17.38 10.25
C PRO A 251 36.16 -16.11 9.76
N ARG A 252 35.70 -15.52 8.66
CA ARG A 252 36.26 -14.26 8.13
C ARG A 252 35.93 -13.07 9.01
N LEU A 253 34.73 -13.03 9.61
CA LEU A 253 34.34 -11.96 10.53
C LEU A 253 35.12 -12.03 11.83
N ILE A 254 35.30 -13.24 12.38
CA ILE A 254 36.11 -13.47 13.58
C ILE A 254 37.56 -13.02 13.36
N ARG A 255 38.14 -13.33 12.19
CA ARG A 255 39.47 -12.86 11.83
C ARG A 255 39.55 -11.34 11.81
N LYS A 256 38.57 -10.67 11.19
CA LYS A 256 38.53 -9.19 11.14
C LYS A 256 38.43 -8.58 12.53
N GLN A 257 37.59 -9.14 13.40
CA GLN A 257 37.47 -8.68 14.79
C GLN A 257 38.81 -8.82 15.54
N LYS A 258 39.48 -9.96 15.40
CA LYS A 258 40.77 -10.22 16.07
C LYS A 258 41.97 -9.46 15.50
N LEU A 259 41.89 -8.99 14.26
CA LEU A 259 42.92 -8.12 13.67
C LEU A 259 42.76 -6.66 14.09
N ASN A 260 41.56 -6.27 14.53
CA ASN A 260 41.25 -4.91 14.96
C ASN A 260 41.41 -4.71 16.48
N GLU A 261 41.61 -5.79 17.24
CA GLU A 261 41.97 -5.79 18.67
C GLU A 261 43.50 -5.69 18.85
#